data_AF-A0A956JZK7-F1
#
_entry.id   AF-A0A956JZK7-F1
#
_cell.length_a   1.000
_cell.length_b   1.000
_cell.length_c   1.000
_cell.angle_alpha   90.00
_cell.angle_beta   90.00
_cell.angle_gamma   90.00
#
_symmetry.space_group_name_H-M   'P 1'
#
loop_
_entity.id
_entity.type
_entity.pdbx_description
1 polymer ?
#
loop_
_entity_poly.entity_id
_entity_poly.type
_entity_poly.pdbx_seq_one_letter_code
_entity_poly.pdbx_strand_id
1 'polypeptide(L)'
;MLQIRRALLAASLVTLALATGCNSDKKSDPSADNASGGGDKVASCDMPGVHTCREYRGGNLALGTESLAKLCMPEISPSARFTETACPTEHVIASCAKPEGKDYYYEGYEIPAADNEKMCTDGGGTFKAAK
;
A
#
# COMPACT_ATOMS: atom_id res chain seq x y z
N MET A 1 -30.10 -54.45 -13.65
CA MET A 1 -31.31 -53.96 -12.97
C MET A 1 -30.94 -52.74 -12.16
N LEU A 2 -31.50 -51.60 -12.56
CA LEU A 2 -31.23 -50.25 -12.08
C LEU A 2 -32.11 -49.99 -10.83
N GLN A 3 -31.53 -49.71 -9.67
CA GLN A 3 -32.28 -49.31 -8.47
C GLN A 3 -31.88 -47.89 -8.06
N ILE A 4 -32.67 -46.97 -8.60
CA ILE A 4 -32.76 -45.56 -8.28
C ILE A 4 -33.35 -45.45 -6.86
N ARG A 5 -32.62 -44.84 -5.91
CA ARG A 5 -33.25 -44.25 -4.73
C ARG A 5 -32.77 -42.82 -4.56
N ARG A 6 -33.69 -41.93 -4.92
CA ARG A 6 -33.69 -40.49 -4.74
C ARG A 6 -33.64 -40.17 -3.24
N ALA A 7 -32.69 -39.33 -2.83
CA ALA A 7 -32.81 -38.53 -1.61
C ALA A 7 -32.37 -37.11 -1.97
N LEU A 8 -33.34 -36.38 -2.52
CA LEU A 8 -33.33 -34.92 -2.64
C LEU A 8 -33.64 -34.32 -1.26
N LEU A 9 -33.14 -33.09 -1.07
CA LEU A 9 -33.56 -32.06 -0.10
C LEU A 9 -32.79 -31.99 1.23
N ALA A 10 -31.93 -30.97 1.33
CA ALA A 10 -32.09 -29.93 2.34
C ALA A 10 -31.38 -28.65 1.85
N ALA A 11 -32.13 -27.80 1.14
CA ALA A 11 -31.74 -26.44 0.85
C ALA A 11 -31.94 -25.60 2.11
N SER A 12 -30.86 -25.16 2.76
CA SER A 12 -30.93 -24.18 3.84
C SER A 12 -30.96 -22.77 3.24
N LEU A 13 -32.17 -22.28 2.95
CA LEU A 13 -32.46 -20.85 2.84
C LEU A 13 -32.33 -20.24 4.24
N VAL A 14 -31.37 -19.33 4.44
CA VAL A 14 -31.41 -18.37 5.55
C VAL A 14 -31.70 -17.00 4.97
N THR A 15 -32.83 -16.47 5.41
CA THR A 15 -33.57 -15.35 4.88
C THR A 15 -32.92 -14.01 5.25
N LEU A 16 -32.81 -13.15 4.24
CA LEU A 16 -32.43 -11.75 4.32
C LEU A 16 -33.51 -10.95 5.08
N ALA A 17 -33.16 -10.32 6.20
CA ALA A 17 -34.01 -9.35 6.87
C ALA A 17 -33.63 -7.92 6.43
N LEU A 18 -34.48 -7.34 5.58
CA LEU A 18 -34.49 -5.92 5.23
C LEU A 18 -35.03 -5.11 6.42
N ALA A 19 -34.23 -4.20 6.97
CA ALA A 19 -34.72 -3.08 7.76
C ALA A 19 -34.72 -1.83 6.87
N THR A 20 -35.94 -1.38 6.58
CA THR A 20 -36.30 -0.22 5.77
C THR A 20 -35.91 1.10 6.45
N GLY A 21 -35.13 1.91 5.74
CA GLY A 21 -35.02 3.35 5.93
C GLY A 21 -34.97 4.04 4.57
N CYS A 22 -36.12 4.51 4.09
CA CYS A 22 -36.23 5.38 2.92
C CYS A 22 -35.80 6.80 3.29
N ASN A 23 -34.84 7.38 2.55
CA ASN A 23 -35.07 8.70 1.96
C ASN A 23 -34.11 8.98 0.79
N SER A 24 -34.74 9.27 -0.35
CA SER A 24 -34.31 10.16 -1.43
C SER A 24 -33.21 9.70 -2.42
N ASP A 25 -33.71 9.33 -3.60
CA ASP A 25 -33.13 9.41 -4.93
C ASP A 25 -31.83 10.21 -5.10
N LYS A 26 -30.78 9.52 -5.58
CA LYS A 26 -29.84 10.09 -6.56
C LYS A 26 -29.18 9.00 -7.40
N LYS A 27 -29.57 9.00 -8.67
CA LYS A 27 -28.89 8.34 -9.79
C LYS A 27 -27.51 8.97 -9.94
N SER A 28 -26.42 8.25 -9.63
CA SER A 28 -25.04 8.63 -9.98
C SER A 28 -24.13 7.39 -10.00
N ASP A 29 -23.48 7.24 -11.14
CA ASP A 29 -22.30 6.46 -11.56
C ASP A 29 -21.69 5.28 -10.77
N PRO A 30 -21.08 4.31 -11.49
CA PRO A 30 -20.27 3.25 -10.89
C PRO A 30 -18.90 3.82 -10.52
N SER A 31 -18.81 4.46 -9.37
CA SER A 31 -17.52 4.75 -8.76
C SER A 31 -17.70 4.79 -7.24
N ALA A 32 -17.49 3.64 -6.61
CA ALA A 32 -17.36 3.55 -5.16
C ALA A 32 -16.36 2.43 -4.85
N ASP A 33 -15.16 2.88 -4.53
CA ASP A 33 -14.38 2.45 -3.38
C ASP A 33 -14.66 1.05 -2.84
N ASN A 34 -13.71 0.16 -3.10
CA ASN A 34 -13.37 -0.89 -2.16
C ASN A 34 -11.85 -0.94 -1.96
N ALA A 35 -11.34 -0.01 -1.18
CA ALA A 35 -10.16 -0.23 -0.34
C ALA A 35 -10.20 0.72 0.87
N SER A 36 -11.17 0.51 1.76
CA SER A 36 -11.12 1.07 3.11
C SER A 36 -11.34 -0.08 4.09
N GLY A 37 -10.32 -0.39 4.91
CA GLY A 37 -10.42 -1.52 5.84
C GLY A 37 -9.13 -2.00 6.50
N GLY A 38 -8.26 -1.10 6.94
CA GLY A 38 -7.17 -1.44 7.85
C GLY A 38 -6.46 -0.16 8.25
N GLY A 39 -6.59 0.28 9.51
CA GLY A 39 -6.00 1.54 9.98
C GLY A 39 -4.56 1.68 9.48
N ASP A 40 -4.20 2.88 9.00
CA ASP A 40 -3.07 3.21 8.10
C ASP A 40 -1.70 2.66 8.51
N LYS A 41 -1.57 1.34 8.52
CA LYS A 41 -0.31 0.67 8.80
C LYS A 41 0.64 1.08 7.71
N VAL A 42 1.84 1.42 8.15
CA VAL A 42 2.96 1.77 7.30
C VAL A 42 4.17 1.18 7.98
N ALA A 43 5.06 0.64 7.17
CA ALA A 43 6.40 0.33 7.61
C ALA A 43 7.36 1.14 6.76
N SER A 44 8.57 1.33 7.26
CA SER A 44 9.59 2.03 6.51
C SER A 44 10.94 1.32 6.60
N CYS A 45 11.76 1.58 5.60
CA CYS A 45 13.19 1.37 5.65
C CYS A 45 13.87 2.73 5.55
N ASP A 46 14.32 3.25 6.69
CA ASP A 46 15.07 4.51 6.76
C ASP A 46 16.55 4.25 6.54
N MET A 47 17.16 4.95 5.58
CA MET A 47 18.57 4.76 5.19
C MET A 47 19.30 6.12 5.23
N PRO A 48 19.57 6.65 6.43
CA PRO A 48 20.15 7.99 6.58
C PRO A 48 21.55 8.11 5.95
N GLY A 49 22.31 7.02 5.87
CA GLY A 49 23.64 7.03 5.25
C GLY A 49 23.63 7.25 3.73
N VAL A 50 22.46 7.11 3.08
CA VAL A 50 22.25 7.41 1.65
C VAL A 50 21.09 8.39 1.45
N HIS A 51 20.70 9.12 2.50
CA HIS A 51 19.71 10.21 2.44
C HIS A 51 18.38 9.82 1.76
N THR A 52 17.88 8.61 2.02
CA THR A 52 16.57 8.17 1.51
C THR A 52 15.83 7.29 2.52
N CYS A 53 14.51 7.25 2.42
CA CYS A 53 13.67 6.32 3.16
C CYS A 53 12.56 5.78 2.26
N ARG A 54 12.26 4.49 2.39
CA ARG A 54 11.18 3.82 1.65
C ARG A 54 10.04 3.46 2.58
N GLU A 55 8.84 3.96 2.29
CA GLU A 55 7.60 3.50 2.92
C GLU A 55 7.01 2.30 2.18
N TYR A 56 6.64 1.29 2.94
CA TYR A 56 5.87 0.14 2.52
C TYR A 56 4.40 0.34 2.90
N ARG A 57 3.51 0.22 1.91
CA ARG A 57 2.06 0.37 2.07
C ARG A 57 1.32 -0.70 1.27
N GLY A 58 0.01 -0.83 1.52
CA GLY A 58 -0.87 -1.70 0.73
C GLY A 58 -0.30 -3.12 0.54
N GLY A 59 -0.12 -3.52 -0.72
CA GLY A 59 0.38 -4.86 -1.08
C GLY A 59 1.75 -5.22 -0.48
N ASN A 60 2.64 -4.24 -0.26
CA ASN A 60 3.94 -4.52 0.37
C ASN A 60 3.79 -4.95 1.84
N LEU A 61 2.77 -4.46 2.55
CA LEU A 61 2.54 -4.87 3.94
C LEU A 61 2.06 -6.32 4.05
N ALA A 62 1.48 -6.87 2.97
CA ALA A 62 1.10 -8.29 2.93
C ALA A 62 2.31 -9.25 2.97
N LEU A 63 3.52 -8.76 2.70
CA LEU A 63 4.76 -9.55 2.79
C LEU A 63 5.15 -9.87 4.25
N GLY A 64 4.64 -9.09 5.21
CA GLY A 64 4.94 -9.24 6.63
C GLY A 64 6.29 -8.63 7.04
N THR A 65 6.40 -8.33 8.34
CA THR A 65 7.52 -7.63 8.98
C THR A 65 8.87 -8.28 8.69
N GLU A 66 8.96 -9.60 8.75
CA GLU A 66 10.22 -10.31 8.52
C GLU A 66 10.74 -10.13 7.08
N SER A 67 9.85 -10.25 6.09
CA SER A 67 10.19 -10.07 4.68
C SER A 67 10.59 -8.63 4.39
N LEU A 68 9.84 -7.66 4.93
CA LEU A 68 10.14 -6.24 4.75
C LEU A 68 11.45 -5.83 5.44
N ALA A 69 11.75 -6.40 6.61
CA ALA A 69 13.03 -6.18 7.28
C ALA A 69 14.22 -6.70 6.46
N LYS A 70 14.07 -7.87 5.80
CA LYS A 70 15.08 -8.39 4.87
C LYS A 70 15.26 -7.49 3.64
N LEU A 71 14.17 -6.96 3.10
CA LEU A 71 14.19 -6.00 1.99
C LEU A 71 14.80 -4.65 2.36
N CYS A 72 14.87 -4.32 3.65
CA CYS A 72 15.57 -3.13 4.13
C CYS A 72 17.11 -3.26 4.06
N MET A 73 17.63 -4.45 3.72
CA MET A 73 19.04 -4.73 3.38
C MET A 73 20.09 -4.04 4.28
N PRO A 74 20.01 -4.16 5.62
CA PRO A 74 20.98 -3.53 6.53
C PRO A 74 22.42 -4.02 6.31
N GLU A 75 22.60 -5.20 5.72
CA GLU A 75 23.92 -5.73 5.35
C GLU A 75 24.61 -4.92 4.23
N ILE A 76 23.83 -4.26 3.36
CA ILE A 76 24.35 -3.44 2.25
C ILE A 76 24.43 -1.98 2.65
N SER A 77 23.42 -1.51 3.39
CA SER A 77 23.42 -0.18 3.99
C SER A 77 23.43 -0.34 5.50
N PRO A 78 24.60 -0.29 6.16
CA PRO A 78 24.71 -0.44 7.62
C PRO A 78 23.90 0.61 8.41
N SER A 79 23.50 1.69 7.74
CA SER A 79 22.63 2.73 8.27
C SER A 79 21.15 2.38 8.20
N ALA A 80 20.75 1.39 7.40
CA ALA A 80 19.35 1.05 7.15
C ALA A 80 18.64 0.54 8.41
N ARG A 81 17.46 1.10 8.70
CA ARG A 81 16.64 0.74 9.85
C ARG A 81 15.23 0.47 9.38
N PHE A 82 14.80 -0.77 9.57
CA PHE A 82 13.41 -1.14 9.37
C PHE A 82 12.58 -0.74 10.60
N THR A 83 11.43 -0.09 10.38
CA THR A 83 10.47 0.27 11.44
C THR A 83 9.03 0.06 10.97
N GLU A 84 8.11 -0.14 11.90
CA GLU A 84 6.66 -0.16 11.61
C GLU A 84 6.05 1.25 11.75
N THR A 85 6.80 2.26 11.31
CA THR A 85 6.40 3.67 11.31
C THR A 85 6.60 4.29 9.93
N ALA A 86 6.00 5.47 9.70
CA ALA A 86 6.20 6.26 8.49
C ALA A 86 7.65 6.75 8.39
N CYS A 87 8.06 7.10 7.16
CA CYS A 87 9.34 7.79 6.94
C CYS A 87 9.29 9.19 7.57
N PRO A 88 10.41 9.69 8.12
CA PRO A 88 10.48 11.08 8.54
C PRO A 88 10.22 12.00 7.34
N THR A 89 9.55 13.13 7.58
CA THR A 89 9.22 14.10 6.53
C THR A 89 10.02 15.39 6.62
N GLU A 90 10.84 15.53 7.66
CA GLU A 90 11.79 16.64 7.78
C GLU A 90 12.85 16.52 6.68
N HIS A 91 13.28 17.65 6.12
CA HIS A 91 14.31 17.72 5.08
C HIS A 91 14.03 16.92 3.81
N VAL A 92 12.77 16.53 3.56
CA VAL A 92 12.39 15.90 2.28
C VAL A 92 12.56 16.92 1.17
N ILE A 93 13.37 16.59 0.17
CA ILE A 93 13.57 17.42 -1.04
C ILE A 93 12.71 16.92 -2.20
N ALA A 94 12.37 15.63 -2.20
CA ALA A 94 11.52 15.02 -3.21
C ALA A 94 10.93 13.69 -2.72
N SER A 95 9.91 13.21 -3.42
CA SER A 95 9.38 11.87 -3.21
C SER A 95 8.89 11.24 -4.51
N CYS A 96 8.93 9.91 -4.55
CA CYS A 96 8.35 9.10 -5.62
C CYS A 96 7.29 8.17 -5.04
N ALA A 97 6.02 8.34 -5.42
CA ALA A 97 4.93 7.49 -4.95
C ALA A 97 4.59 6.40 -5.98
N LYS A 98 4.37 5.18 -5.50
CA LYS A 98 3.87 4.01 -6.25
C LYS A 98 2.69 3.38 -5.49
N PRO A 99 1.89 2.49 -6.12
CA PRO A 99 0.76 1.87 -5.44
C PRO A 99 1.14 1.13 -4.14
N GLU A 100 2.28 0.44 -4.11
CA GLU A 100 2.70 -0.32 -2.91
C GLU A 100 3.66 0.44 -1.96
N GLY A 101 3.95 1.71 -2.22
CA GLY A 101 4.91 2.42 -1.37
C GLY A 101 5.30 3.80 -1.85
N LYS A 102 6.17 4.44 -1.08
CA LYS A 102 6.67 5.77 -1.40
C LYS A 102 8.11 5.93 -0.98
N ASP A 103 8.93 6.38 -1.91
CA ASP A 103 10.32 6.74 -1.65
C ASP A 103 10.39 8.23 -1.30
N TYR A 104 11.14 8.54 -0.26
CA TYR A 104 11.49 9.88 0.16
C TYR A 104 12.99 10.09 -0.07
N TYR A 105 13.33 11.26 -0.60
CA TYR A 105 14.70 11.70 -0.80
C TYR A 105 14.92 12.92 0.08
N TYR A 106 16.00 12.91 0.85
CA TYR A 106 16.31 13.94 1.83
C TYR A 106 17.41 14.87 1.34
N GLU A 107 17.57 16.01 2.02
CA GLU A 107 18.75 16.86 1.87
C GLU A 107 20.03 16.02 1.99
N GLY A 108 20.98 16.23 1.07
CA GLY A 108 22.21 15.43 0.95
C GLY A 108 22.11 14.25 -0.01
N TYR A 109 20.92 13.95 -0.56
CA TYR A 109 20.79 12.94 -1.61
C TYR A 109 21.56 13.34 -2.88
N GLU A 110 22.43 12.45 -3.34
CA GLU A 110 23.42 12.77 -4.38
C GLU A 110 22.83 12.82 -5.79
N ILE A 111 21.68 12.18 -6.02
CA ILE A 111 21.04 12.14 -7.34
C ILE A 111 20.23 13.43 -7.56
N PRO A 112 20.46 14.17 -8.66
CA PRO A 112 19.71 15.36 -8.99
C PRO A 112 18.19 15.12 -9.11
N ALA A 113 17.40 16.15 -8.78
CA ALA A 113 15.94 16.05 -8.80
C ALA A 113 15.37 15.63 -10.18
N ALA A 114 15.95 16.11 -11.28
CA ALA A 114 15.51 15.74 -12.63
C ALA A 114 15.74 14.26 -12.95
N ASP A 115 16.86 13.70 -12.49
CA ASP A 115 17.16 12.27 -12.65
C ASP A 115 16.23 11.43 -11.77
N ASN A 116 15.94 11.88 -10.54
CA ASN A 116 14.95 11.24 -9.67
C ASN A 116 13.54 11.25 -10.25
N GLU A 117 13.12 12.37 -10.84
CA GLU A 117 11.84 12.48 -11.54
C GLU A 117 11.77 11.48 -12.70
N LYS A 118 12.82 11.41 -13.50
CA LYS A 118 12.91 10.46 -14.62
C LYS A 118 12.84 9.01 -14.12
N MET A 119 13.67 8.64 -13.15
CA MET A 119 13.69 7.27 -12.59
C MET A 119 12.34 6.91 -11.96
N CYS A 120 11.71 7.86 -11.27
CA CYS A 120 10.39 7.67 -10.69
C CYS A 120 9.33 7.38 -11.75
N THR A 121 9.26 8.21 -12.78
CA THR A 121 8.25 8.12 -13.85
C THR A 121 8.48 6.91 -14.76
N ASP A 122 9.73 6.63 -15.16
CA ASP A 122 10.09 5.40 -15.89
C ASP A 122 9.67 4.14 -15.10
N GLY A 123 9.78 4.20 -13.78
CA GLY A 123 9.37 3.14 -12.86
C GLY A 123 7.87 3.09 -12.56
N GLY A 124 7.04 3.84 -13.29
CA GLY A 124 5.57 3.90 -13.12
C GLY A 124 5.10 4.66 -11.88
N GLY A 125 5.98 5.46 -11.27
CA GLY A 125 5.67 6.27 -10.09
C GLY A 125 5.23 7.70 -10.42
N THR A 126 4.74 8.39 -9.40
CA THR A 126 4.40 9.82 -9.43
C THR A 126 5.43 10.59 -8.62
N PHE A 127 6.19 11.47 -9.30
CA PHE A 127 7.20 12.31 -8.66
C PHE A 127 6.58 13.57 -8.05
N LYS A 128 7.11 13.99 -6.90
CA LYS A 128 6.77 15.26 -6.25
C LYS A 128 8.01 15.87 -5.61
N ALA A 129 8.45 17.01 -6.13
CA ALA A 129 9.44 17.86 -5.47
C ALA A 129 8.84 18.50 -4.20
N ALA A 130 9.67 18.67 -3.17
CA ALA A 130 9.33 19.52 -2.04
C ALA A 130 9.41 21.00 -2.45
N LYS A 131 8.64 21.85 -1.77
CA LYS A 131 8.57 23.30 -2.04
C LYS A 131 9.56 24.06 -1.16
#